data_AF-A0A1E4RE57-F1
#
_entry.id   AF-A0A1E4RE57-F1
#
_cell.length_a   1.000
_cell.length_b   1.000
_cell.length_c   1.000
_cell.angle_alpha   90.00
_cell.angle_beta   90.00
_cell.angle_gamma   90.00
#
_symmetry.space_group_name_H-M   'P 1'
#
loop_
_entity.id
_entity.type
_entity.pdbx_description
1 polymer ?
#
loop_
_entity_poly.entity_id
_entity_poly.type
_entity_poly.pdbx_seq_one_letter_code
_entity_poly.pdbx_strand_id
1 'polypeptide(L)'
;MAGPHPRTYLGWWGHLGSPKQKYVTTYTVSPYATRPLKGALYNSVFNVFRRVKNQALFVIIPGVIVWNIWAVARDYNEYLYTKAGREDLEKANA
;
A
#
# COMPACT_ATOMS: atom_id res chain seq x y z
N MET A 1 30.31 -31.38 1.00
CA MET A 1 30.11 -30.54 -0.20
C MET A 1 28.66 -30.68 -0.60
N ALA A 2 27.85 -29.61 -0.49
CA ALA A 2 26.45 -29.69 -0.91
C ALA A 2 26.39 -29.98 -2.42
N GLY A 3 25.46 -30.85 -2.83
CA GLY A 3 25.30 -31.27 -4.23
C GLY A 3 24.91 -30.12 -5.17
N PRO A 4 24.73 -30.40 -6.47
CA PRO A 4 24.35 -29.39 -7.44
C PRO A 4 23.01 -28.72 -7.08
N HIS A 5 23.00 -27.39 -7.10
CA HIS A 5 21.81 -26.58 -6.82
C HIS A 5 21.01 -26.28 -8.09
N PRO A 6 19.67 -26.16 -7.99
CA PRO A 6 18.81 -25.83 -9.12
C PRO A 6 19.08 -24.40 -9.64
N ARG A 7 18.75 -24.17 -10.93
CA ARG A 7 18.83 -22.84 -11.54
C ARG A 7 17.76 -21.93 -10.93
N THR A 8 18.17 -20.74 -10.48
CA THR A 8 17.29 -19.71 -9.91
C THR A 8 17.36 -18.42 -10.73
N TYR A 9 16.38 -17.54 -10.56
CA TYR A 9 16.36 -16.21 -11.18
C TYR A 9 17.24 -15.17 -10.45
N LEU A 10 17.86 -15.55 -9.33
CA LEU A 10 18.71 -14.67 -8.52
C LEU A 10 19.94 -15.44 -8.03
N GLY A 11 21.13 -14.87 -8.27
CA GLY A 11 22.40 -15.37 -7.74
C GLY A 11 22.90 -14.59 -6.51
N TRP A 12 24.22 -14.42 -6.39
CA TRP A 12 24.86 -13.68 -5.29
C TRP A 12 25.71 -12.50 -5.81
N TRP A 13 26.37 -11.78 -4.92
CA TRP A 13 27.36 -10.76 -5.28
C TRP A 13 28.39 -11.34 -6.27
N GLY A 14 28.56 -10.66 -7.40
CA GLY A 14 29.43 -11.12 -8.50
C GLY A 14 28.75 -11.97 -9.57
N HIS A 15 27.56 -12.54 -9.33
CA HIS A 15 26.83 -13.35 -10.30
C HIS A 15 25.29 -13.28 -10.15
N LEU A 16 24.76 -12.06 -10.01
CA LEU A 16 23.35 -11.79 -9.66
C LEU A 16 22.33 -12.43 -10.62
N GLY A 17 22.72 -12.72 -11.87
CA GLY A 17 21.81 -13.22 -12.92
C GLY A 17 21.19 -12.11 -13.78
N SER A 18 21.62 -10.86 -13.60
CA SER A 18 21.18 -9.72 -14.41
C SER A 18 21.84 -9.69 -15.80
N PRO A 19 21.24 -8.98 -16.78
CA PRO A 19 21.91 -8.66 -18.03
C PRO A 19 23.26 -7.98 -17.80
N LYS A 20 24.20 -8.16 -18.74
CA LYS A 20 25.52 -7.52 -18.69
C LYS A 20 25.34 -5.99 -18.82
N GLN A 21 25.89 -5.24 -17.88
CA GLN A 21 25.90 -3.77 -17.91
C GLN A 21 27.28 -3.27 -18.36
N LYS A 22 27.34 -2.35 -19.31
CA LYS A 22 28.59 -1.72 -19.79
C LYS A 22 28.36 -0.23 -19.97
N TYR A 23 29.39 0.58 -19.69
CA TYR A 23 29.38 2.04 -19.85
C TYR A 23 28.37 2.80 -18.96
N VAL A 24 28.03 2.25 -17.79
CA VAL A 24 27.24 2.95 -16.77
C VAL A 24 28.16 3.31 -15.62
N THR A 25 28.36 4.60 -15.36
CA THR A 25 29.18 5.10 -14.26
C THR A 25 28.29 5.70 -13.17
N THR A 26 28.46 5.23 -11.93
CA THR A 26 27.70 5.71 -10.77
C THR A 26 28.62 6.52 -9.86
N TYR A 27 28.15 7.69 -9.42
CA TYR A 27 28.86 8.55 -8.48
C TYR A 27 28.07 8.67 -7.18
N THR A 28 28.77 8.73 -6.06
CA THR A 28 28.17 8.91 -4.73
C THR A 28 29.08 9.76 -3.85
N VAL A 29 28.52 10.33 -2.78
CA VAL A 29 29.25 11.11 -1.77
C VAL A 29 29.14 10.37 -0.43
N SER A 30 30.22 10.37 0.35
CA SER A 30 30.21 9.81 1.71
C SER A 30 29.10 10.45 2.54
N PRO A 31 28.24 9.66 3.22
CA PRO A 31 27.19 10.20 4.07
C PRO A 31 27.70 11.19 5.13
N TYR A 32 28.90 10.94 5.67
CA TYR A 32 29.56 11.82 6.66
C TYR A 32 29.96 13.20 6.09
N ALA A 33 30.05 13.33 4.76
CA ALA A 33 30.33 14.59 4.08
C ALA A 33 29.04 15.32 3.64
N THR A 34 27.86 14.78 3.95
CA THR A 34 26.56 15.35 3.56
C THR A 34 25.71 15.69 4.78
N ARG A 35 24.71 16.57 4.59
CA ARG A 35 23.70 16.88 5.61
C ARG A 35 22.50 15.95 5.41
N PRO A 36 22.23 14.98 6.31
CA PRO A 36 21.34 13.85 6.04
C PRO A 36 19.86 14.22 5.82
N LEU A 37 19.39 15.34 6.37
CA LEU A 37 17.99 15.80 6.27
C LEU A 37 17.86 17.17 5.60
N LYS A 38 18.88 17.61 4.87
CA LYS A 38 18.84 18.90 4.18
C LYS A 38 17.70 18.92 3.17
N GLY A 39 16.75 19.84 3.36
CA GLY A 39 15.59 19.98 2.48
C GLY A 39 14.46 18.97 2.73
N ALA A 40 14.54 18.12 3.76
CA ALA A 40 13.52 17.11 4.04
C ALA A 40 12.13 17.73 4.25
N LEU A 41 12.02 18.85 4.98
CA LEU A 41 10.73 19.51 5.21
C LEU A 41 10.18 20.19 3.95
N TYR A 42 10.97 21.03 3.29
CA TYR A 42 10.54 21.75 2.08
C TYR A 42 10.20 20.78 0.93
N ASN A 43 11.04 19.77 0.69
CA ASN A 43 10.83 18.81 -0.39
C ASN A 43 9.73 17.80 -0.08
N SER A 44 9.50 17.45 1.19
CA SER A 44 8.49 16.45 1.54
C SER A 44 7.08 16.97 1.31
N VAL A 45 6.74 18.22 1.69
CA VAL A 45 5.37 18.73 1.58
C VAL A 45 4.83 18.63 0.14
N PHE A 46 5.55 19.19 -0.83
CA PHE A 46 5.09 19.19 -2.22
C PHE A 46 5.18 17.80 -2.85
N ASN A 47 6.22 17.02 -2.55
CA ASN A 47 6.40 15.70 -3.14
C ASN A 47 5.41 14.68 -2.56
N VAL A 48 5.12 14.74 -1.27
CA VAL A 48 4.12 13.89 -0.61
C VAL A 48 2.74 14.22 -1.16
N PHE A 49 2.36 15.50 -1.25
CA PHE A 49 1.08 15.88 -1.84
C PHE A 49 0.95 15.38 -3.29
N ARG A 50 1.97 15.61 -4.12
CA ARG A 50 1.99 15.13 -5.52
C ARG A 50 1.81 13.62 -5.61
N ARG A 51 2.48 12.85 -4.73
CA ARG A 51 2.38 11.37 -4.70
C ARG A 51 1.02 10.89 -4.22
N VAL A 52 0.51 11.47 -3.12
CA VAL A 52 -0.80 11.11 -2.54
C VAL A 52 -1.92 11.46 -3.49
N LYS A 53 -1.93 12.65 -4.09
CA LYS A 53 -2.96 13.08 -5.06
C LYS A 53 -3.15 12.07 -6.20
N ASN A 54 -2.04 11.53 -6.73
CA ASN A 54 -2.08 10.59 -7.85
C ASN A 54 -2.62 9.20 -7.48
N GLN A 55 -2.67 8.87 -6.19
CA GLN A 55 -3.16 7.58 -5.70
C GLN A 55 -4.47 7.71 -4.91
N ALA A 56 -4.86 8.94 -4.53
CA ALA A 56 -5.96 9.21 -3.62
C ALA A 56 -7.27 8.58 -4.10
N LEU A 57 -7.61 8.69 -5.39
CA LEU A 57 -8.87 8.14 -5.92
C LEU A 57 -8.94 6.61 -5.84
N PHE A 58 -7.80 5.91 -6.02
CA PHE A 58 -7.76 4.45 -5.92
C PHE A 58 -8.00 3.94 -4.50
N VAL A 59 -7.80 4.78 -3.48
CA VAL A 59 -8.04 4.43 -2.07
C VAL A 59 -9.38 4.98 -1.59
N ILE A 60 -9.66 6.26 -1.89
CA ILE A 60 -10.85 6.97 -1.43
C ILE A 60 -12.11 6.36 -2.03
N ILE A 61 -12.13 6.05 -3.34
CA ILE A 61 -13.35 5.54 -3.98
C ILE A 61 -13.76 4.17 -3.37
N PRO A 62 -12.88 3.15 -3.32
CA PRO A 62 -13.23 1.90 -2.64
C PRO A 62 -13.53 2.08 -1.15
N GLY A 63 -12.77 2.94 -0.45
CA GLY A 63 -12.98 3.22 0.96
C GLY A 63 -14.37 3.81 1.25
N VAL A 64 -14.81 4.77 0.45
CA VAL A 64 -16.14 5.40 0.56
C VAL A 64 -17.24 4.38 0.24
N ILE A 65 -17.08 3.55 -0.79
CA ILE A 65 -18.06 2.52 -1.13
C ILE A 65 -18.26 1.55 0.03
N VAL A 66 -17.15 0.99 0.55
CA VAL A 66 -17.19 0.04 1.67
C VAL A 66 -17.78 0.68 2.92
N TRP A 67 -17.39 1.92 3.22
CA TRP A 67 -17.89 2.64 4.39
C TRP A 67 -19.41 2.84 4.34
N ASN A 68 -19.95 3.23 3.19
CA ASN A 68 -21.38 3.45 3.03
C ASN A 68 -22.18 2.15 3.15
N ILE A 69 -21.72 1.07 2.51
CA ILE A 69 -22.37 -0.25 2.62
C ILE A 69 -22.39 -0.70 4.08
N TRP A 70 -21.26 -0.58 4.76
CA TRP A 70 -21.12 -0.97 6.16
C TRP A 70 -22.01 -0.12 7.07
N ALA A 71 -22.04 1.21 6.90
CA ALA A 71 -22.85 2.10 7.71
C ALA A 71 -24.34 1.77 7.60
N VAL A 72 -24.84 1.58 6.37
CA VAL A 72 -26.25 1.19 6.13
C VAL A 72 -26.56 -0.17 6.76
N ALA A 73 -25.68 -1.17 6.56
CA ALA A 73 -25.88 -2.50 7.11
C ALA A 73 -25.87 -2.51 8.64
N ARG A 74 -24.97 -1.74 9.27
CA ARG A 74 -24.89 -1.58 10.73
C ARG A 74 -26.16 -0.96 11.28
N ASP A 75 -26.57 0.17 10.73
CA ASP A 75 -27.73 0.92 11.23
C ASP A 75 -29.04 0.15 11.00
N TYR A 76 -29.15 -0.58 9.88
CA TYR A 76 -30.27 -1.46 9.62
C TYR A 76 -30.28 -2.67 10.57
N ASN A 77 -29.12 -3.26 10.86
CA ASN A 77 -29.02 -4.34 11.84
C ASN A 77 -29.46 -3.86 13.22
N GLU A 78 -29.02 -2.67 13.65
CA GLU A 78 -29.45 -2.07 14.92
C GLU A 78 -30.97 -1.85 14.95
N TYR A 79 -31.56 -1.32 13.87
CA TYR A 79 -33.01 -1.17 13.72
C TYR A 79 -33.78 -2.50 13.90
N LEU A 80 -33.33 -3.57 13.23
CA LEU A 80 -34.01 -4.87 13.26
C LEU A 80 -34.10 -5.46 14.68
N TYR A 81 -33.10 -5.20 15.53
CA TYR A 81 -33.11 -5.66 16.92
C TYR A 81 -33.81 -4.70 17.89
N THR A 82 -34.44 -3.62 17.41
CA THR A 82 -35.33 -2.78 18.23
C THR A 82 -36.74 -3.37 18.34
N LYS A 83 -37.56 -2.81 19.23
CA LYS A 83 -38.99 -3.16 19.30
C LYS A 83 -39.74 -2.80 18.01
N ALA A 84 -39.36 -1.72 17.34
CA ALA A 84 -40.03 -1.25 16.12
C ALA A 84 -39.72 -2.16 14.91
N GLY A 85 -38.49 -2.68 14.82
CA GLY A 85 -38.05 -3.54 13.71
C GLY A 85 -38.36 -5.02 13.85
N ARG A 86 -39.05 -5.46 14.92
CA ARG A 86 -39.27 -6.90 15.20
C ARG A 86 -40.02 -7.61 14.09
N GLU A 87 -41.05 -6.98 13.52
CA GLU A 87 -41.82 -7.57 12.41
C GLU A 87 -40.96 -7.75 11.16
N ASP A 88 -40.12 -6.76 10.85
CA ASP A 88 -39.20 -6.82 9.71
C ASP A 88 -38.08 -7.87 9.93
N LEU A 89 -37.63 -8.06 11.16
CA LEU A 89 -36.67 -9.10 11.53
C LEU A 89 -37.26 -10.51 11.38
N GLU A 90 -38.50 -10.70 11.81
CA GLU A 90 -39.21 -11.99 11.65
C GLU A 90 -39.41 -12.32 10.17
N LYS A 91 -39.76 -11.33 9.33
CA LYS A 91 -39.84 -11.50 7.87
C LYS A 91 -38.50 -11.81 7.21
N ALA A 92 -37.41 -11.20 7.69
CA ALA A 92 -36.08 -11.41 7.13
C ALA A 92 -35.43 -12.76 7.51
N ASN A 93 -35.86 -13.35 8.63
CA ASN A 93 -35.36 -14.65 9.11
C ASN A 93 -36.23 -15.85 8.70
N ALA A 94 -37.42 -15.60 8.15
CA ALA A 94 -38.32 -16.63 7.61
C ALA A 94 -37.87 -17.10 6.22
#